data_AF-W9WL39-F1
#
_entry.id   AF-W9WL39-F1
#
_cell.length_a   1.000
_cell.length_b   1.000
_cell.length_c   1.000
_cell.angle_alpha   90.00
_cell.angle_beta   90.00
_cell.angle_gamma   90.00
#
_symmetry.space_group_name_H-M   'P 1'
#
loop_
_entity.id
_entity.type
_entity.pdbx_description
1 polymer ?
#
loop_
_entity_poly.entity_id
_entity_poly.type
_entity_poly.pdbx_seq_one_letter_code
_entity_poly.pdbx_strand_id
1 'polypeptide(L)'
;MFDTHKPHPLLAQVPLTVSPFLSLPTAVTLPYTFRSVPTSLPPSIIAENGPGQPKYVTSSSGHSAHPDDIINSCKALQDHLKKTSDAADKAIKEWERDIKDRDLAEKRRVAPGWLDREEKILEPTKVLKTGQEQNLLDGQPVTVISAPAMSPSREGEELDRAFGGLGLK
;
A
#
# COMPACT_ATOMS: atom_id res chain seq x y z
N MET A 1 -68.53 -31.19 -66.07
CA MET A 1 -67.86 -30.37 -65.04
C MET A 1 -67.25 -31.33 -64.03
N PHE A 2 -65.92 -31.39 -63.99
CA PHE A 2 -65.19 -32.16 -62.97
C PHE A 2 -65.07 -31.29 -61.73
N ASP A 3 -65.55 -31.79 -60.59
CA ASP A 3 -65.56 -31.05 -59.33
C ASP A 3 -64.22 -31.27 -58.61
N THR A 4 -63.32 -30.28 -58.69
CA THR A 4 -61.91 -30.41 -58.25
C THR A 4 -61.76 -30.71 -56.76
N HIS A 5 -62.78 -30.41 -55.95
CA HIS A 5 -62.76 -30.61 -54.50
C HIS A 5 -63.28 -31.98 -54.04
N LYS A 6 -63.73 -32.85 -54.95
CA LYS A 6 -64.23 -34.19 -54.61
C LYS A 6 -63.33 -35.27 -55.21
N PRO A 7 -62.71 -36.13 -54.40
CA PRO A 7 -61.86 -37.19 -54.93
C PRO A 7 -62.69 -38.16 -55.78
N HIS A 8 -62.17 -38.54 -56.94
CA HIS A 8 -62.83 -39.46 -57.86
C HIS A 8 -63.05 -40.82 -57.16
N PRO A 9 -64.23 -41.46 -57.27
CA PRO A 9 -64.55 -42.69 -56.54
C PRO A 9 -63.59 -43.85 -56.82
N LEU A 10 -62.99 -43.90 -58.03
CA LEU A 10 -61.95 -44.87 -58.36
C LEU A 10 -60.59 -44.58 -57.69
N LEU A 11 -60.26 -43.32 -57.42
CA LEU A 11 -59.02 -42.96 -56.70
C LEU A 11 -59.13 -43.24 -55.20
N ALA A 12 -60.34 -43.29 -54.64
CA ALA A 12 -60.57 -43.71 -53.26
C ALA A 12 -60.36 -45.22 -53.05
N GLN A 13 -60.42 -46.04 -54.11
CA GLN A 13 -60.23 -47.49 -54.06
C GLN A 13 -58.76 -47.91 -54.15
N VAL A 14 -57.88 -47.00 -54.58
CA VAL A 14 -56.44 -47.26 -54.67
C VAL A 14 -55.77 -46.73 -53.40
N PRO A 15 -55.05 -47.56 -52.62
CA PRO A 15 -54.27 -47.06 -51.49
C PRO A 15 -53.18 -46.12 -52.02
N LEU A 16 -53.39 -44.80 -51.88
CA LEU A 16 -52.50 -43.78 -52.44
C LEU A 16 -51.12 -43.69 -51.78
N THR A 17 -50.80 -44.52 -50.79
CA THR A 17 -49.56 -44.40 -50.03
C THR A 17 -49.09 -45.73 -49.43
N VAL A 18 -48.62 -46.68 -50.23
CA VAL A 18 -47.50 -47.54 -49.79
C VAL A 18 -46.75 -48.10 -51.00
N SER A 19 -45.94 -47.27 -51.67
CA SER A 19 -44.85 -47.84 -52.46
C SER A 19 -43.82 -48.39 -51.47
N PRO A 20 -43.45 -49.68 -51.51
CA PRO A 20 -42.44 -50.25 -50.61
C PRO A 20 -41.05 -49.65 -50.83
N PHE A 21 -40.87 -48.87 -51.90
CA PHE A 21 -39.63 -48.18 -52.23
C PHE A 21 -39.64 -46.68 -51.86
N LEU A 22 -40.77 -46.13 -51.41
CA LEU A 22 -40.83 -44.76 -50.88
C LEU A 22 -41.01 -44.79 -49.37
N SER A 23 -39.93 -44.53 -48.65
CA SER A 23 -39.98 -44.21 -47.23
C SER A 23 -40.32 -42.73 -47.07
N LEU A 24 -41.55 -42.40 -46.67
CA LEU A 24 -41.86 -41.02 -46.28
C LEU A 24 -41.11 -40.71 -44.98
N PRO A 25 -40.55 -39.49 -44.81
CA PRO A 25 -39.93 -39.10 -43.56
C PRO A 25 -40.96 -39.19 -42.43
N THR A 26 -40.71 -40.05 -41.45
CA THR A 26 -41.56 -40.17 -40.26
C THR A 26 -41.19 -39.04 -39.29
N ALA A 27 -42.20 -38.45 -38.64
CA ALA A 27 -41.96 -37.43 -37.64
C ALA A 27 -41.20 -38.03 -36.45
N VAL A 28 -40.04 -37.45 -36.13
CA VAL A 28 -39.23 -37.89 -34.98
C VAL A 28 -40.00 -37.60 -33.70
N THR A 29 -40.37 -38.66 -32.98
CA THR A 29 -40.96 -38.54 -31.65
C THR A 29 -39.86 -38.27 -30.64
N LEU A 30 -39.98 -37.20 -29.89
CA LEU A 30 -39.03 -36.88 -28.83
C LEU A 30 -39.14 -37.94 -27.70
N PRO A 31 -38.02 -38.37 -27.11
CA PRO A 31 -38.04 -39.33 -26.02
C PRO A 31 -38.75 -38.74 -24.78
N TYR A 32 -39.26 -39.60 -23.90
CA TYR A 32 -39.96 -39.17 -22.68
C TYR A 32 -39.07 -38.34 -21.73
N THR A 33 -37.75 -38.43 -21.87
CA THR A 33 -36.78 -37.63 -21.11
C THR A 33 -36.49 -36.28 -21.76
N PHE A 34 -37.14 -35.92 -22.87
CA PHE A 34 -36.91 -34.65 -23.54
C PHE A 34 -37.36 -33.49 -22.64
N ARG A 35 -36.38 -32.70 -22.20
CA ARG A 35 -36.59 -31.46 -21.45
C ARG A 35 -36.37 -30.30 -22.42
N SER A 36 -37.44 -29.59 -22.77
CA SER A 36 -37.31 -28.34 -23.52
C SER A 36 -36.59 -27.31 -22.66
N VAL A 37 -35.40 -26.87 -23.10
CA VAL A 37 -34.73 -25.73 -22.48
C VAL A 37 -35.39 -24.43 -22.95
N PRO A 38 -35.48 -23.41 -22.09
CA PRO A 38 -35.92 -22.09 -22.51
C PRO A 38 -35.02 -21.56 -23.62
N THR A 39 -35.61 -21.07 -24.72
CA THR A 39 -34.87 -20.40 -25.81
C THR A 39 -34.42 -18.99 -25.42
N SER A 40 -34.83 -18.52 -24.24
CA SER A 40 -34.35 -17.27 -23.67
C SER A 40 -32.97 -17.46 -23.08
N LEU A 41 -32.04 -16.60 -23.47
CA LEU A 41 -30.75 -16.48 -22.81
C LEU A 41 -30.98 -16.28 -21.30
N PRO A 42 -30.15 -16.91 -20.44
CA PRO A 42 -30.19 -16.62 -19.02
C PRO A 42 -29.98 -15.12 -18.79
N PRO A 43 -30.61 -14.53 -17.75
CA PRO A 43 -30.45 -13.11 -17.45
C PRO A 43 -28.96 -12.79 -17.30
N SER A 44 -28.50 -11.80 -18.08
CA SER A 44 -27.11 -11.39 -18.03
C SER A 44 -26.84 -10.75 -16.66
N ILE A 45 -25.84 -11.26 -15.93
CA ILE A 45 -25.29 -10.73 -14.66
C ILE A 45 -24.95 -9.22 -14.69
N ILE A 46 -24.93 -8.63 -15.88
CA ILE A 46 -24.67 -7.20 -16.12
C ILE A 46 -25.93 -6.34 -15.82
N ALA A 47 -27.14 -6.86 -15.97
CA ALA A 47 -28.38 -6.08 -15.94
C ALA A 47 -28.83 -5.63 -14.53
N GLU A 48 -28.30 -6.24 -13.47
CA GLU A 48 -28.71 -5.95 -12.08
C GLU A 48 -28.03 -4.70 -11.50
N ASN A 49 -26.97 -4.19 -12.16
CA ASN A 49 -26.14 -3.09 -11.67
C ASN A 49 -26.63 -1.69 -12.09
N GLY A 50 -27.95 -1.45 -12.11
CA GLY A 50 -28.53 -0.12 -12.34
C GLY A 50 -28.10 0.57 -13.66
N PRO A 51 -28.48 1.83 -13.87
CA PRO A 51 -28.03 2.61 -15.02
C PRO A 51 -26.58 3.10 -14.79
N GLY A 52 -25.60 2.29 -15.21
CA GLY A 52 -24.18 2.61 -15.04
C GLY A 52 -23.23 1.53 -15.62
N GLN A 53 -21.93 1.69 -15.37
CA GLN A 53 -20.92 0.70 -15.78
C GLN A 53 -21.15 -0.64 -15.05
N PRO A 54 -21.02 -1.79 -15.74
CA PRO A 54 -21.36 -3.09 -15.18
C PRO A 54 -20.37 -3.53 -14.09
N LYS A 55 -20.83 -3.71 -12.86
CA LYS A 55 -19.98 -4.16 -11.75
C LYS A 55 -19.95 -5.68 -11.71
N TYR A 56 -18.95 -6.27 -12.36
CA TYR A 56 -18.81 -7.72 -12.45
C TYR A 56 -17.68 -8.29 -11.58
N VAL A 57 -16.88 -7.44 -10.92
CA VAL A 57 -15.88 -7.90 -9.97
C VAL A 57 -16.52 -7.96 -8.59
N THR A 58 -16.77 -9.17 -8.10
CA THR A 58 -17.36 -9.43 -6.78
C THR A 58 -16.28 -9.88 -5.80
N SER A 59 -16.16 -9.22 -4.65
CA SER A 59 -15.34 -9.69 -3.54
C SER A 59 -16.13 -10.64 -2.63
N SER A 60 -15.44 -11.55 -1.94
CA SER A 60 -16.04 -12.42 -0.93
C SER A 60 -16.70 -11.66 0.22
N SER A 61 -16.32 -10.38 0.41
CA SER A 61 -16.93 -9.46 1.37
C SER A 61 -18.28 -8.87 0.92
N GLY A 62 -18.77 -9.22 -0.29
CA GLY A 62 -20.02 -8.71 -0.84
C GLY A 62 -19.90 -7.38 -1.56
N HIS A 63 -18.70 -6.81 -1.70
CA HIS A 63 -18.48 -5.60 -2.49
C HIS A 63 -18.38 -5.95 -3.98
N SER A 64 -19.23 -5.33 -4.81
CA SER A 64 -19.19 -5.45 -6.26
C SER A 64 -18.80 -4.11 -6.88
N ALA A 65 -17.77 -4.10 -7.72
CA ALA A 65 -17.25 -2.89 -8.36
C ALA A 65 -16.92 -3.11 -9.85
N HIS A 66 -16.79 -2.01 -10.58
CA HIS A 66 -16.21 -2.01 -11.92
C HIS A 66 -14.67 -2.05 -11.79
N PRO A 67 -13.93 -2.76 -12.65
CA PRO A 67 -12.47 -2.79 -12.60
C PRO A 67 -11.82 -1.40 -12.63
N ASP A 68 -12.37 -0.45 -13.40
CA ASP A 68 -11.82 0.92 -13.45
C ASP A 68 -11.92 1.63 -12.09
N ASP A 69 -13.02 1.42 -11.35
CA ASP A 69 -13.19 1.99 -10.02
C ASP A 69 -12.16 1.41 -9.04
N ILE A 70 -11.87 0.11 -9.15
CA ILE A 70 -10.84 -0.56 -8.35
C ILE A 70 -9.47 0.04 -8.68
N ILE A 71 -9.12 0.16 -9.97
CA ILE A 71 -7.84 0.74 -10.40
C ILE A 71 -7.70 2.18 -9.90
N ASN A 72 -8.77 2.97 -9.99
CA ASN A 72 -8.78 4.36 -9.50
C ASN A 72 -8.57 4.43 -7.99
N SER A 73 -9.24 3.56 -7.22
CA SER A 73 -9.04 3.46 -5.77
C SER A 73 -7.59 3.07 -5.40
N CYS A 74 -7.00 2.12 -6.11
CA CYS A 74 -5.62 1.70 -5.90
C CYS A 74 -4.63 2.83 -6.22
N LYS A 75 -4.85 3.58 -7.31
CA LYS A 75 -4.03 4.73 -7.67
C LYS A 75 -4.15 5.86 -6.63
N ALA A 76 -5.37 6.18 -6.21
CA ALA A 76 -5.60 7.19 -5.16
C ALA A 76 -4.91 6.81 -3.84
N LEU A 77 -4.96 5.53 -3.46
CA LEU A 77 -4.25 5.03 -2.28
C LEU A 77 -2.72 5.15 -2.44
N GLN A 78 -2.19 4.79 -3.61
CA GLN A 78 -0.76 4.90 -3.90
C GLN A 78 -0.28 6.35 -3.80
N ASP A 79 -1.03 7.29 -4.37
CA ASP A 79 -0.69 8.71 -4.33
C ASP A 79 -0.76 9.28 -2.90
N HIS A 80 -1.75 8.84 -2.11
CA HIS A 80 -1.83 9.18 -0.70
C HIS A 80 -0.60 8.67 0.07
N LEU A 81 -0.23 7.40 -0.11
CA LEU A 81 0.93 6.82 0.56
C LEU A 81 2.23 7.56 0.21
N LYS A 82 2.45 7.88 -1.08
CA LYS A 82 3.60 8.69 -1.52
C LYS A 82 3.60 10.07 -0.88
N LYS A 83 2.45 10.74 -0.86
CA LYS A 83 2.32 12.05 -0.21
C LYS A 83 2.67 11.97 1.28
N THR A 84 2.23 10.92 1.97
CA THR A 84 2.55 10.73 3.40
C THR A 84 4.02 10.43 3.63
N SER A 85 4.67 9.63 2.79
CA SER A 85 6.12 9.37 2.89
C SER A 85 6.92 10.64 2.63
N ASP A 86 6.58 11.40 1.59
CA ASP A 86 7.27 12.63 1.24
C ASP A 86 7.11 13.71 2.33
N ALA A 87 5.94 13.78 2.96
CA ALA A 87 5.70 14.67 4.08
C ALA A 87 6.53 14.29 5.31
N ALA A 88 6.63 12.99 5.62
CA ALA A 88 7.46 12.49 6.71
C ALA A 88 8.96 12.78 6.45
N ASP A 89 9.45 12.51 5.25
CA ASP A 89 10.84 12.78 4.88
C ASP A 89 11.19 14.28 4.96
N LYS A 90 10.26 15.15 4.57
CA LYS A 90 10.42 16.60 4.71
C LYS A 90 10.46 17.01 6.18
N ALA A 91 9.56 16.48 7.00
CA ALA A 91 9.52 16.78 8.43
C ALA A 91 10.81 16.36 9.14
N ILE A 92 11.36 15.19 8.82
CA ILE A 92 12.64 14.72 9.36
C ILE A 92 13.78 15.66 8.94
N LYS A 93 13.86 16.02 7.65
CA LYS A 93 14.90 16.93 7.16
C LYS A 93 14.79 18.34 7.75
N GLU A 94 13.60 18.82 8.03
CA GLU A 94 13.38 20.08 8.72
C GLU A 94 13.83 20.01 10.17
N TRP A 95 13.41 18.98 10.89
CA TRP A 95 13.83 18.75 12.26
C TRP A 95 15.36 18.61 12.41
N GLU A 96 16.02 17.89 11.50
CA GLU A 96 17.48 17.79 11.48
C GLU A 96 18.17 19.14 11.21
N ARG A 97 17.60 19.98 10.34
CA ARG A 97 18.12 21.33 10.08
C ARG A 97 17.98 22.20 11.31
N ASP A 98 16.82 22.18 11.97
CA ASP A 98 16.57 22.94 13.19
C ASP A 98 17.52 22.55 14.32
N ILE A 99 17.85 21.25 14.46
CA ILE A 99 18.88 20.79 15.40
C ILE A 99 20.23 21.40 15.04
N LYS A 100 20.66 21.27 13.79
CA LYS A 100 21.94 21.80 13.33
C LYS A 100 22.03 23.32 13.54
N ASP A 101 20.97 24.05 13.26
CA ASP A 101 20.91 25.50 13.41
C ASP A 101 20.98 25.93 14.87
N ARG A 102 20.28 25.23 15.77
CA ARG A 102 20.38 25.45 17.23
C ARG A 102 21.78 25.15 17.76
N ASP A 103 22.34 24.00 17.40
CA ASP A 103 23.69 23.61 17.82
C ASP A 103 24.74 24.60 17.31
N LEU A 104 24.56 25.09 16.08
CA LEU A 104 25.44 26.09 15.48
C LEU A 104 25.30 27.44 16.22
N ALA A 105 24.07 27.88 16.52
CA ALA A 105 23.83 29.08 17.31
C ALA A 105 24.44 28.97 18.72
N GLU A 106 24.32 27.83 19.39
CA GLU A 106 24.96 27.59 20.68
C GLU A 106 26.49 27.63 20.56
N LYS A 107 27.08 27.01 19.53
CA LYS A 107 28.53 27.07 19.28
C LYS A 107 29.00 28.50 19.01
N ARG A 108 28.26 29.27 18.21
CA ARG A 108 28.52 30.70 17.96
C ARG A 108 28.41 31.53 19.24
N ARG A 109 27.48 31.19 20.13
CA ARG A 109 27.33 31.84 21.44
C ARG A 109 28.50 31.53 22.37
N VAL A 110 28.94 30.27 22.43
CA VAL A 110 30.03 29.82 23.31
C VAL A 110 31.38 30.36 22.84
N ALA A 111 31.63 30.39 21.54
CA ALA A 111 32.89 30.82 20.96
C ALA A 111 32.67 31.80 19.80
N PRO A 112 32.32 33.06 20.11
CA PRO A 112 32.11 34.08 19.09
C PRO A 112 33.41 34.30 18.29
N GLY A 113 33.34 34.16 16.97
CA GLY A 113 34.47 34.37 16.07
C GLY A 113 35.49 33.23 15.98
N TRP A 114 35.35 32.15 16.77
CA TRP A 114 36.22 30.96 16.66
C TRP A 114 35.81 30.03 15.51
N LEU A 115 34.51 29.91 15.23
CA LEU A 115 33.97 29.02 14.20
C LEU A 115 34.05 29.62 12.79
N ASP A 116 33.95 30.95 12.68
CA ASP A 116 33.81 31.66 11.40
C ASP A 116 35.14 32.28 10.90
N ARG A 117 36.23 32.19 11.66
CA ARG A 117 37.55 32.70 11.28
C ARG A 117 38.52 31.56 10.98
N GLU A 118 39.30 31.72 9.92
CA GLU A 118 40.34 30.75 9.53
C GLU A 118 41.61 30.85 10.40
N GLU A 119 41.76 31.96 11.13
CA GLU A 119 42.88 32.20 12.05
C GLU A 119 42.70 31.40 13.35
N LYS A 120 43.21 30.18 13.37
CA LYS A 120 43.31 29.36 14.59
C LYS A 120 44.55 29.76 15.37
N ILE A 121 44.46 29.75 16.71
CA ILE A 121 45.63 29.96 17.58
C ILE A 121 46.68 28.92 17.18
N LEU A 122 47.92 29.37 17.00
CA LEU A 122 49.04 28.50 16.69
C LEU A 122 49.22 27.49 17.83
N GLU A 123 48.99 26.22 17.53
CA GLU A 123 49.34 25.14 18.44
C GLU A 123 50.85 24.91 18.41
N PRO A 124 51.52 24.78 19.57
CA PRO A 124 52.92 24.41 19.61
C PRO A 124 53.11 23.05 18.93
N THR A 125 53.88 23.01 17.84
CA THR A 125 54.30 21.75 17.25
C THR A 125 55.10 20.98 18.30
N LYS A 126 54.59 19.82 18.74
CA LYS A 126 55.36 18.88 19.56
C LYS A 126 56.53 18.37 18.73
N VAL A 127 57.65 19.05 18.80
CA VAL A 127 58.94 18.48 18.42
C VAL A 127 59.14 17.25 19.31
N LEU A 128 59.09 16.06 18.71
CA LEU A 128 59.44 14.80 19.36
C LEU A 128 60.92 14.91 19.77
N LYS A 129 61.17 15.42 20.98
CA LYS A 129 62.48 15.41 21.60
C LYS A 129 62.75 14.01 22.12
N THR A 130 63.50 13.24 21.33
CA THR A 130 64.26 12.10 21.85
C THR A 130 65.35 12.66 22.76
N GLY A 131 65.08 12.78 24.06
CA GLY A 131 66.08 13.27 25.02
C GLY A 131 65.45 13.71 26.34
N GLN A 132 65.76 12.95 27.39
CA GLN A 132 65.38 13.14 28.79
C GLN A 132 65.60 14.57 29.26
N GLU A 133 64.58 15.26 29.79
CA GLU A 133 64.72 16.29 30.84
C GLU A 133 63.43 16.38 31.68
N GLN A 134 63.63 16.69 32.95
CA GLN A 134 62.77 16.43 34.10
C GLN A 134 61.55 17.36 34.19
N ASN A 135 60.41 16.83 34.64
CA ASN A 135 59.26 17.60 35.12
C ASN A 135 59.70 18.49 36.29
N LEU A 136 59.75 19.81 36.07
CA LEU A 136 60.12 20.82 37.07
C LEU A 136 58.95 21.25 37.99
N LEU A 137 57.75 20.67 37.82
CA LEU A 137 56.52 21.13 38.50
C LEU A 137 55.81 20.06 39.35
N ASP A 138 56.36 18.86 39.51
CA ASP A 138 55.77 17.78 40.32
C ASP A 138 56.06 17.88 41.83
N GLY A 139 56.29 19.09 42.34
CA GLY A 139 56.86 19.35 43.67
C GLY A 139 56.05 20.23 44.62
N GLN A 140 54.72 20.29 44.51
CA GLN A 140 53.90 21.11 45.41
C GLN A 140 52.78 20.28 46.09
N PRO A 141 52.66 20.29 47.42
CA PRO A 141 51.62 19.53 48.10
C PRO A 141 50.24 20.08 47.74
N VAL A 142 49.37 19.16 47.35
CA VAL A 142 47.97 19.38 46.98
C VAL A 142 47.24 20.09 48.13
N THR A 143 47.07 21.41 48.01
CA THR A 143 46.00 22.10 48.72
C THR A 143 44.72 21.76 47.99
N VAL A 144 43.87 20.99 48.68
CA VAL A 144 42.56 20.56 48.18
C VAL A 144 41.67 21.79 48.10
N ILE A 145 41.73 22.51 46.98
CA ILE A 145 40.70 23.47 46.62
C ILE A 145 39.51 22.61 46.18
N SER A 146 38.57 22.43 47.11
CA SER A 146 37.27 21.85 46.83
C SER A 146 36.56 22.72 45.80
N ALA A 147 36.66 22.33 44.54
CA ALA A 147 35.67 22.75 43.54
C ALA A 147 34.30 22.23 44.01
N PRO A 148 33.22 23.03 43.94
CA PRO A 148 31.91 22.53 44.28
C PRO A 148 31.59 21.40 43.31
N ALA A 149 31.44 20.19 43.87
CA ALA A 149 30.93 19.05 43.14
C ALA A 149 29.61 19.47 42.50
N MET A 150 29.56 19.54 41.17
CA MET A 150 28.30 19.57 40.44
C MET A 150 27.47 18.40 40.98
N SER A 151 26.33 18.73 41.58
CA SER A 151 25.35 17.75 42.03
C SER A 151 25.07 16.77 40.89
N PRO A 152 25.07 15.44 41.12
CA PRO A 152 24.72 14.48 40.09
C PRO A 152 23.34 14.85 39.53
N SER A 153 23.28 15.08 38.22
CA SER A 153 22.09 15.55 37.52
C SER A 153 20.90 14.64 37.86
N ARG A 154 19.84 15.25 38.39
CA ARG A 154 18.58 14.60 38.80
C ARG A 154 17.76 14.05 37.63
N GLU A 155 18.28 14.20 36.42
CA GLU A 155 17.67 13.81 35.16
C GLU A 155 17.33 12.31 35.10
N GLY A 156 18.19 11.45 35.66
CA GLY A 156 17.91 10.01 35.74
C GLY A 156 16.71 9.64 36.63
N GLU A 157 16.53 10.37 37.74
CA GLU A 157 15.41 10.17 38.67
C GLU A 157 14.08 10.70 38.07
N GLU A 158 14.15 11.75 37.26
CA GLU A 158 13.00 12.28 36.51
C GLU A 158 12.53 11.32 35.41
N LEU A 159 13.48 10.68 34.70
CA LEU A 159 13.15 9.65 33.71
C LEU A 159 12.54 8.39 34.36
N ASP A 160 13.07 7.93 35.49
CA ASP A 160 12.51 6.78 36.19
C ASP A 160 11.11 7.06 36.76
N ARG A 161 10.84 8.30 37.18
CA ARG A 161 9.49 8.72 37.62
C ARG A 161 8.49 8.81 36.46
N ALA A 162 8.92 9.23 35.28
CA ALA A 162 8.07 9.35 34.10
C ALA A 162 7.78 8.00 33.43
N PHE A 163 8.74 7.07 33.45
CA PHE A 163 8.69 5.82 32.67
C PHE A 163 8.64 4.55 33.52
N GLY A 164 9.10 4.58 34.78
CA GLY A 164 9.14 3.41 35.68
C GLY A 164 7.78 2.88 36.12
N GLY A 165 6.70 3.62 35.84
CA GLY A 165 5.32 3.20 36.08
C GLY A 165 4.64 2.49 34.90
N LEU A 166 5.26 2.42 33.71
CA LEU A 166 4.72 1.66 32.58
C LEU A 166 5.03 0.17 32.79
N GLY A 167 4.17 -0.49 33.57
CA GLY A 167 4.10 -1.95 33.64
C GLY A 167 3.68 -2.54 32.30
N LEU A 168 4.63 -2.62 31.36
CA LEU A 168 4.51 -3.41 30.14
C LEU A 168 4.64 -4.88 30.54
N LYS A 169 3.50 -5.58 30.60
CA LYS A 169 3.42 -7.04 30.50
C LYS A 169 3.25 -7.44 29.05
#